data_AF-Q8U3L1-F1
#
_entry.id   AF-Q8U3L1-F1
#
_cell.length_a   1.000
_cell.length_b   1.000
_cell.length_c   1.000
_cell.angle_alpha   90.00
_cell.angle_beta   90.00
_cell.angle_gamma   90.00
#
_symmetry.space_group_name_H-M   'P 1'
#
loop_
_entity.id
_entity.type
_entity.pdbx_description
1 polymer ?
#
loop_
_entity_poly.entity_id
_entity_poly.type
_entity_poly.pdbx_seq_one_letter_code
_entity_poly.pdbx_strand_id
1 'polypeptide(L)'
;MEWEMGLQEEFLELIKLRKKKIEGRLYDEKRRQIKPGDVISFEGGKLKVRVKAIRVYNSFREMLEKEGLENVLPGVKSIEEGIQVYRRFYDEEKEKKYGVVAIEIEPLEY
;
A
#
# COMPACT_ATOMS: atom_id res chain seq x y z
N MET A 1 -4.25 -17.27 -0.40
CA MET A 1 -4.90 -16.85 -1.67
C MET A 1 -3.94 -15.93 -2.41
N GLU A 2 -4.01 -15.86 -3.74
CA GLU A 2 -3.19 -14.93 -4.53
C GLU A 2 -4.06 -13.81 -5.12
N TRP A 3 -3.59 -12.57 -5.05
CA TRP A 3 -4.28 -11.37 -5.51
C TRP A 3 -3.44 -10.63 -6.55
N GLU A 4 -4.02 -10.28 -7.68
CA GLU A 4 -3.33 -9.45 -8.68
C GLU A 4 -3.60 -7.96 -8.48
N MET A 5 -2.57 -7.13 -8.54
CA MET A 5 -2.69 -5.68 -8.35
C MET A 5 -1.70 -4.93 -9.26
N GLY A 6 -2.10 -3.74 -9.73
CA GLY A 6 -1.18 -2.85 -10.42
C GLY A 6 -0.38 -1.99 -9.43
N LEU A 7 0.88 -1.69 -9.73
CA LEU A 7 1.78 -0.85 -8.95
C LEU A 7 2.81 -0.16 -9.87
N GLN A 8 3.07 1.12 -9.65
CA GLN A 8 4.08 1.83 -10.44
C GLN A 8 5.47 1.22 -10.27
N GLU A 9 6.27 1.21 -11.34
CA GLU A 9 7.56 0.52 -11.40
C GLU A 9 8.56 0.99 -10.33
N GLU A 10 8.56 2.30 -10.01
CA GLU A 10 9.38 2.86 -8.94
C GLU A 10 9.13 2.22 -7.58
N PHE A 11 7.88 1.86 -7.27
CA PHE A 11 7.54 1.21 -6.01
C PHE A 11 7.87 -0.28 -6.00
N LEU A 12 7.89 -0.95 -7.16
CA LEU A 12 8.35 -2.34 -7.24
C LEU A 12 9.76 -2.43 -6.67
N GLU A 13 10.69 -1.64 -7.21
CA GLU A 13 12.10 -1.66 -6.82
C GLU A 13 12.28 -1.32 -5.32
N LEU A 14 11.53 -0.33 -4.82
CA LEU A 14 11.57 0.02 -3.39
C LEU A 14 11.09 -1.11 -2.48
N ILE A 15 10.11 -1.90 -2.91
CA ILE A 15 9.67 -3.10 -2.17
C ILE A 15 10.74 -4.19 -2.26
N LYS A 16 11.36 -4.40 -3.43
CA LYS A 16 12.46 -5.36 -3.60
C LYS A 16 13.59 -5.10 -2.61
N LEU A 17 13.95 -3.82 -2.46
CA LEU A 17 14.97 -3.33 -1.54
C LEU A 17 14.50 -3.23 -0.08
N ARG A 18 13.26 -3.68 0.24
CA ARG A 18 12.63 -3.61 1.57
C ARG A 18 12.56 -2.19 2.17
N LYS A 19 12.63 -1.17 1.33
CA LYS A 19 12.46 0.24 1.73
C LYS A 19 10.97 0.56 1.89
N LYS A 20 10.17 0.21 0.89
CA LYS A 20 8.72 0.27 0.97
C LYS A 20 8.19 -1.04 1.55
N LYS A 21 7.66 -0.97 2.77
CA LYS A 21 7.17 -2.12 3.54
C LYS A 21 5.65 -2.15 3.65
N ILE A 22 5.02 -1.00 3.45
CA ILE A 22 3.57 -0.83 3.55
C ILE A 22 3.02 -0.39 2.20
N GLU A 23 1.99 -1.08 1.75
CA GLU A 23 1.21 -0.70 0.59
C GLU A 23 -0.13 -0.09 1.01
N GLY A 24 -0.25 1.23 0.84
CA GLY A 24 -1.47 1.97 1.13
C GLY A 24 -2.45 1.96 -0.04
N ARG A 25 -3.72 1.63 0.23
CA ARG A 25 -4.82 1.62 -0.76
C ARG A 25 -6.11 2.10 -0.12
N LEU A 26 -7.12 2.40 -0.94
CA LEU A 26 -8.50 2.45 -0.42
C LEU A 26 -8.90 1.07 0.12
N TYR A 27 -9.67 1.05 1.20
CA TYR A 27 -10.24 -0.16 1.76
C TYR A 27 -11.52 -0.57 1.02
N ASP A 28 -11.38 -0.72 -0.30
CA ASP A 28 -12.43 -1.13 -1.24
C ASP A 28 -12.82 -2.61 -1.07
N GLU A 29 -13.83 -3.07 -1.82
CA GLU A 29 -14.37 -4.43 -1.74
C GLU A 29 -13.33 -5.53 -1.97
N LYS A 30 -12.33 -5.28 -2.84
CA LYS A 30 -11.25 -6.23 -3.11
C LYS A 30 -10.27 -6.27 -1.94
N ARG A 31 -9.86 -5.11 -1.42
CA ARG A 31 -8.87 -5.02 -0.34
C ARG A 31 -9.44 -5.50 0.99
N ARG A 32 -10.76 -5.44 1.18
CA ARG A 32 -11.48 -6.03 2.32
C ARG A 32 -11.35 -7.54 2.44
N GLN A 33 -11.03 -8.23 1.35
CA GLN A 33 -10.91 -9.70 1.32
C GLN A 33 -9.48 -10.20 1.54
N ILE A 34 -8.49 -9.30 1.47
CA ILE A 34 -7.09 -9.63 1.71
C ILE A 34 -6.94 -9.92 3.21
N LYS A 35 -6.13 -10.93 3.55
CA LYS A 35 -5.81 -11.32 4.92
C LYS A 35 -4.32 -11.62 5.08
N PRO A 36 -3.78 -11.56 6.32
CA PRO A 36 -2.43 -12.03 6.60
C PRO A 36 -2.19 -13.45 6.07
N GLY A 37 -1.02 -13.68 5.47
CA GLY A 37 -0.65 -14.94 4.83
C GLY A 37 -1.03 -15.05 3.34
N ASP A 38 -1.88 -14.16 2.82
CA ASP A 38 -2.13 -14.09 1.37
C ASP A 38 -0.90 -13.58 0.62
N VAL A 39 -0.88 -13.83 -0.69
CA VAL A 39 0.15 -13.36 -1.62
C VAL A 39 -0.45 -12.31 -2.54
N ILE A 40 0.30 -11.23 -2.77
CA ILE A 40 -0.04 -10.24 -3.78
C ILE A 40 0.99 -10.35 -4.91
N SER A 41 0.49 -10.45 -6.13
CA SER A 41 1.25 -10.46 -7.39
C SER A 41 1.08 -9.09 -8.05
N PHE A 42 2.15 -8.29 -8.04
CA PHE A 42 2.17 -6.97 -8.65
C PHE A 42 2.58 -7.04 -10.12
N GLU A 43 1.93 -6.21 -10.95
CA GLU A 43 2.29 -5.99 -12.36
C GLU A 43 2.43 -7.29 -13.17
N GLY A 44 1.44 -8.18 -13.07
CA GLY A 44 1.44 -9.45 -13.79
C GLY A 44 2.52 -10.43 -13.33
N GLY A 45 2.92 -10.38 -12.05
CA GLY A 45 3.88 -11.31 -11.46
C GLY A 45 5.33 -10.83 -11.46
N LYS A 46 5.60 -9.58 -11.85
CA LYS A 46 6.95 -8.98 -11.76
C LYS A 46 7.50 -8.95 -10.33
N LEU A 47 6.60 -8.91 -9.34
CA LEU A 47 6.95 -9.00 -7.93
C LEU A 47 5.83 -9.71 -7.17
N LYS A 48 6.19 -10.74 -6.39
CA LYS A 48 5.27 -11.36 -5.44
C LYS A 48 5.67 -11.00 -4.01
N VAL A 49 4.68 -10.65 -3.20
CA VAL A 49 4.87 -10.31 -1.80
C VAL A 49 3.91 -11.09 -0.93
N ARG A 50 4.30 -11.39 0.31
CA ARG A 50 3.43 -11.95 1.33
C ARG A 50 2.84 -10.84 2.17
N VAL A 51 1.54 -10.92 2.43
CA VAL A 51 0.85 -10.04 3.37
C VAL A 51 1.20 -10.49 4.78
N LYS A 52 1.86 -9.62 5.55
CA LYS A 52 2.25 -9.88 6.94
C LYS A 52 1.14 -9.46 7.90
N ALA A 53 0.51 -8.33 7.64
CA ALA A 53 -0.57 -7.81 8.45
C ALA A 53 -1.41 -6.79 7.66
N ILE A 54 -2.54 -6.39 8.25
CA ILE A 54 -3.47 -5.41 7.69
C ILE A 54 -3.92 -4.48 8.80
N ARG A 55 -3.87 -3.16 8.56
CA ARG A 55 -4.48 -2.14 9.42
C ARG A 55 -5.36 -1.23 8.58
N VAL A 56 -6.42 -0.70 9.18
CA VAL A 56 -7.39 0.17 8.51
C VAL A 56 -7.43 1.49 9.26
N TYR A 57 -7.48 2.58 8.49
CA TYR A 57 -7.47 3.96 8.96
C TYR A 57 -8.60 4.75 8.31
N ASN A 58 -8.99 5.86 8.93
CA ASN A 58 -10.04 6.72 8.38
C ASN A 58 -9.53 7.59 7.22
N SER A 59 -8.22 7.81 7.14
CA SER A 59 -7.60 8.67 6.14
C SER A 59 -6.19 8.26 5.75
N PHE A 60 -5.72 8.73 4.59
CA PHE A 60 -4.32 8.56 4.17
C PHE A 60 -3.38 9.32 5.10
N ARG A 61 -3.81 10.48 5.62
CA ARG A 61 -3.03 11.24 6.63
C ARG A 61 -2.73 10.37 7.84
N GLU A 62 -3.78 9.84 8.46
CA GLU A 62 -3.67 9.01 9.66
C GLU A 62 -2.79 7.78 9.40
N MET A 63 -2.97 7.11 8.26
CA MET A 63 -2.14 5.99 7.86
C MET A 63 -0.65 6.39 7.74
N LEU A 64 -0.32 7.48 7.04
CA LEU A 64 1.06 7.93 6.85
C LEU A 64 1.73 8.32 8.17
N GLU A 65 0.99 8.94 9.09
CA GLU A 65 1.48 9.31 10.42
C GLU A 65 1.74 8.09 11.31
N LYS A 66 0.90 7.05 11.22
CA LYS A 66 0.99 5.85 12.06
C LYS A 66 1.96 4.80 11.53
N GLU A 67 1.93 4.53 10.22
CA GLU A 67 2.80 3.55 9.57
C GLU A 67 4.21 4.11 9.30
N GLY A 68 4.34 5.45 9.34
CA GLY A 68 5.57 6.16 9.02
C GLY A 68 5.72 6.39 7.52
N LEU A 69 5.80 7.66 7.11
CA LEU A 69 5.89 8.09 5.72
C LEU A 69 6.94 7.30 4.91
N GLU A 70 8.14 7.13 5.44
CA GLU A 70 9.24 6.46 4.73
C GLU A 70 8.96 4.96 4.50
N ASN A 71 8.15 4.29 5.33
CA ASN A 71 7.78 2.89 5.12
C ASN A 71 6.72 2.72 4.01
N VAL A 72 5.93 3.77 3.76
CA VAL A 72 4.81 3.77 2.80
C VAL A 72 5.22 4.37 1.46
N LEU A 73 5.88 5.53 1.48
CA LEU A 73 6.31 6.31 0.32
C LEU A 73 7.77 6.78 0.54
N PRO A 74 8.76 5.87 0.42
CA PRO A 74 10.17 6.22 0.61
C PRO A 74 10.60 7.39 -0.28
N GLY A 75 11.30 8.36 0.31
CA GLY A 75 11.81 9.54 -0.41
C GLY A 75 10.86 10.74 -0.46
N VAL A 76 9.59 10.58 -0.09
CA VAL A 76 8.65 11.71 0.09
C VAL A 76 8.99 12.47 1.37
N LYS A 77 8.95 13.81 1.33
CA LYS A 77 9.53 14.65 2.40
C LYS A 77 8.54 15.05 3.49
N SER A 78 7.23 15.01 3.21
CA SER A 78 6.19 15.41 4.15
C SER A 78 4.91 14.59 4.02
N ILE A 79 4.08 14.61 5.07
CA ILE A 79 2.76 13.97 5.06
C ILE A 79 1.87 14.61 3.98
N GLU A 80 1.96 15.93 3.80
CA GLU A 80 1.21 16.68 2.81
C GLU A 80 1.55 16.23 1.39
N GLU A 81 2.84 16.08 1.06
CA GLU A 81 3.27 15.52 -0.22
C GLU A 81 2.77 14.07 -0.39
N GLY A 82 2.84 13.26 0.66
CA GLY A 82 2.35 11.88 0.64
C GLY A 82 0.85 11.78 0.34
N ILE A 83 0.05 12.69 0.92
CA ILE A 83 -1.38 12.80 0.60
C ILE A 83 -1.56 13.18 -0.88
N GLN A 84 -0.76 14.12 -1.40
CA GLN A 84 -0.84 14.50 -2.81
C GLN A 84 -0.50 13.34 -3.77
N VAL A 85 0.39 12.43 -3.39
CA VAL A 85 0.65 11.20 -4.15
C VAL A 85 -0.65 10.38 -4.28
N TYR A 86 -1.37 10.16 -3.16
CA TYR A 86 -2.64 9.42 -3.19
C TYR A 86 -3.76 10.14 -3.92
N ARG A 87 -3.80 11.48 -3.87
CA ARG A 87 -4.81 12.30 -4.57
C ARG A 87 -4.76 12.18 -6.09
N ARG A 88 -3.63 11.74 -6.66
CA ARG A 88 -3.52 11.41 -8.10
C ARG A 88 -4.39 10.20 -8.49
N PHE A 89 -4.74 9.34 -7.53
CA PHE A 89 -5.47 8.10 -7.76
C PHE A 89 -6.87 8.11 -7.14
N TYR A 90 -7.03 8.78 -5.99
CA TYR A 90 -8.25 8.74 -5.19
C TYR A 90 -8.66 10.13 -4.73
N ASP A 91 -9.88 10.51 -5.09
CA ASP A 91 -10.54 11.69 -4.52
C ASP A 91 -10.87 11.49 -3.02
N GLU A 92 -11.12 12.61 -2.33
CA GLU A 92 -11.43 12.61 -0.90
C GLU A 92 -12.76 11.92 -0.57
N GLU A 93 -13.70 11.92 -1.50
CA GLU A 93 -15.01 11.30 -1.29
C GLU A 93 -14.87 9.79 -1.18
N LYS A 94 -14.07 9.17 -2.03
CA LYS A 94 -13.77 7.74 -1.97
C LYS A 94 -12.99 7.37 -0.71
N GLU A 95 -12.04 8.20 -0.30
CA GLU A 95 -11.33 8.00 0.97
C GLU A 95 -12.30 8.00 2.15
N LYS A 96 -13.19 9.00 2.22
CA LYS A 96 -14.23 9.07 3.28
C LYS A 96 -15.20 7.89 3.21
N LYS A 97 -15.56 7.45 2.01
CA LYS A 97 -16.49 6.33 1.80
C LYS A 97 -15.91 4.99 2.22
N TYR A 98 -14.67 4.70 1.81
CA TYR A 98 -14.08 3.37 1.96
C TYR A 98 -13.15 3.25 3.16
N GLY A 99 -12.55 4.35 3.60
CA GLY A 99 -11.37 4.35 4.45
C GLY A 99 -10.12 3.92 3.68
N VAL A 100 -9.03 3.75 4.42
CA VAL A 100 -7.71 3.42 3.89
C VAL A 100 -7.20 2.15 4.54
N VAL A 101 -6.49 1.32 3.78
CA VAL A 101 -5.83 0.12 4.28
C VAL A 101 -4.33 0.22 4.12
N ALA A 102 -3.61 -0.12 5.19
CA ALA A 102 -2.17 -0.35 5.21
C ALA A 102 -1.89 -1.85 5.17
N ILE A 103 -1.43 -2.33 4.02
CA ILE A 103 -1.06 -3.73 3.81
C ILE A 103 0.44 -3.84 4.05
N GLU A 104 0.85 -4.51 5.13
CA GLU A 104 2.27 -4.75 5.37
C GLU A 104 2.69 -5.95 4.54
N ILE A 105 3.76 -5.76 3.77
CA ILE A 105 4.18 -6.68 2.73
C ILE A 105 5.66 -7.02 2.88
N GLU A 106 5.98 -8.27 2.57
CA GLU A 106 7.34 -8.79 2.55
C GLU A 106 7.58 -9.45 1.19
N PRO A 107 8.60 -9.04 0.42
CA PRO A 107 8.90 -9.70 -0.85
C PRO A 107 9.20 -11.18 -0.61
N LEU A 108 8.59 -12.04 -1.42
CA LEU A 108 8.96 -13.45 -1.53
C LEU A 108 10.28 -13.47 -2.33
N GLU A 109 11.38 -13.83 -1.70
CA GLU A 109 12.74 -13.68 -2.26
C GLU A 109 12.94 -14.36 -3.64
N TYR A 110 13.94 -13.85 -4.37
CA TYR A 110 14.29 -14.12 -5.77
C TYR A 110 15.04 -15.44 -5.99
#